data_AF-A0A538DZP1-F1
#
_entry.id   AF-A0A538DZP1-F1
#
_cell.length_a   1.000
_cell.length_b   1.000
_cell.length_c   1.000
_cell.angle_alpha   90.00
_cell.angle_beta   90.00
_cell.angle_gamma   90.00
#
_symmetry.space_group_name_H-M   'P 1'
#
loop_
_entity.id
_entity.type
_entity.pdbx_description
1 polymer ?
#
loop_
_entity_poly.entity_id
_entity_poly.type
_entity_poly.pdbx_seq_one_letter_code
_entity_poly.pdbx_strand_id
1 'polypeptide(L)'
;MRRASTSLRFGWICLLVVGVGILVFGLVVAVVPASGDEPLMRADGLASTGLGLFGVLTAVHPYRRRERWAWYAFWFYPVFWTLHLVGRLPPGKDHVHQVVFIVLSLAGLLVPIRQFFPGRR
;
A
#
# COMPACT_ATOMS: atom_id res chain seq x y z
N MET A 1 12.42 -15.75 18.20
CA MET A 1 11.43 -15.18 17.25
C MET A 1 10.29 -16.19 17.07
N ARG A 2 9.05 -15.90 17.53
CA ARG A 2 7.89 -16.78 17.29
C ARG A 2 7.68 -16.94 15.78
N ARG A 3 7.55 -18.18 15.28
CA ARG A 3 7.29 -18.48 13.86
C ARG A 3 6.04 -17.70 13.44
N ALA A 4 6.18 -16.76 12.51
CA ALA A 4 5.03 -16.03 11.97
C ALA A 4 4.05 -17.03 11.36
N SER A 5 2.76 -16.92 11.69
CA SER A 5 1.73 -17.74 11.05
C SER A 5 1.72 -17.47 9.55
N THR A 6 1.38 -18.49 8.75
CA THR A 6 1.34 -18.38 7.30
C THR A 6 0.43 -17.24 6.83
N SER A 7 -0.69 -17.00 7.54
CA SER A 7 -1.58 -15.87 7.24
C SER A 7 -0.95 -14.51 7.48
N LEU A 8 -0.18 -14.33 8.56
CA LEU A 8 0.56 -13.09 8.80
C LEU A 8 1.62 -12.88 7.72
N ARG A 9 2.32 -13.95 7.31
CA ARG A 9 3.31 -13.88 6.24
C ARG A 9 2.71 -13.41 4.94
N PHE A 10 1.60 -14.04 4.54
CA PHE A 10 0.83 -13.64 3.39
C PHE A 10 0.43 -12.15 3.47
N GLY A 11 -0.14 -11.74 4.62
CA GLY A 11 -0.62 -10.38 4.81
C GLY A 11 0.46 -9.30 4.63
N TRP A 12 1.60 -9.44 5.31
CA TRP A 12 2.67 -8.44 5.20
C TRP A 12 3.36 -8.45 3.84
N ILE A 13 3.44 -9.61 3.15
CA ILE A 13 3.99 -9.68 1.80
C ILE A 13 3.08 -8.95 0.81
N CYS A 14 1.76 -9.13 0.87
CA CYS A 14 0.82 -8.39 0.03
C CYS A 14 0.97 -6.88 0.20
N LEU A 15 1.01 -6.41 1.45
CA LEU A 15 1.18 -4.98 1.76
C LEU A 15 2.57 -4.46 1.36
N LEU A 16 3.60 -5.29 1.49
CA LEU A 16 4.94 -4.95 1.02
C LEU A 16 4.96 -4.78 -0.51
N VAL A 17 4.33 -5.68 -1.26
CA VAL A 17 4.24 -5.58 -2.73
C VAL A 17 3.53 -4.28 -3.13
N VAL A 18 2.44 -3.92 -2.46
CA VAL A 18 1.76 -2.64 -2.71
C VAL A 18 2.67 -1.46 -2.40
N GLY A 19 3.32 -1.43 -1.23
CA GLY A 19 4.23 -0.35 -0.84
C GLY A 19 5.42 -0.20 -1.80
N VAL A 20 6.04 -1.31 -2.23
CA VAL A 20 7.13 -1.32 -3.22
C VAL A 20 6.63 -0.83 -4.57
N GLY A 21 5.45 -1.28 -5.02
CA GLY A 21 4.86 -0.81 -6.27
C GLY A 21 4.65 0.70 -6.29
N ILE A 22 4.09 1.26 -5.20
CA ILE A 22 3.90 2.70 -5.03
C ILE A 22 5.24 3.44 -4.98
N LEU A 23 6.23 2.91 -4.26
CA LEU A 23 7.57 3.49 -4.17
C LEU A 23 8.24 3.58 -5.54
N VAL A 24 8.26 2.47 -6.29
CA VAL A 24 8.87 2.40 -7.62
C VAL A 24 8.13 3.33 -8.58
N PHE A 25 6.81 3.32 -8.57
CA PHE A 25 6.00 4.24 -9.39
C PHE A 25 6.34 5.71 -9.08
N GLY A 26 6.36 6.08 -7.80
CA GLY A 26 6.69 7.44 -7.37
C GLY A 26 8.08 7.89 -7.84
N LEU A 27 9.08 7.00 -7.71
CA LEU A 27 10.45 7.27 -8.17
C LEU A 27 10.50 7.50 -9.68
N VAL A 28 9.81 6.66 -10.47
CA VAL A 28 9.74 6.81 -11.92
C VAL A 28 9.09 8.15 -12.30
N VAL A 29 7.95 8.50 -11.69
CA VAL A 29 7.24 9.75 -11.96
C VAL A 29 8.06 10.97 -11.55
N ALA A 30 8.84 10.89 -10.47
CA ALA A 30 9.69 11.98 -10.00
C ALA A 30 10.92 12.22 -10.91
N VAL A 31 11.44 11.18 -11.56
CA VAL A 31 12.66 11.26 -12.39
C VAL A 31 12.33 11.46 -13.87
N VAL A 32 11.23 10.89 -14.35
CA VAL A 32 10.83 10.91 -15.77
C VAL A 32 9.40 11.47 -15.89
N PRO A 33 9.23 12.81 -15.78
CA PRO A 33 7.93 13.45 -15.94
C PRO A 33 7.47 13.34 -17.40
N ALA A 34 6.33 12.71 -17.62
CA ALA A 34 5.80 12.38 -18.94
C ALA A 34 4.77 13.40 -19.48
N SER A 35 4.54 14.53 -18.78
CA SER A 35 3.54 15.53 -19.16
C SER A 35 4.03 16.97 -18.95
N GLY A 36 3.25 17.95 -19.45
CA GLY A 36 3.66 19.35 -19.57
C GLY A 36 3.81 20.14 -18.28
N ASP A 37 3.32 19.63 -17.14
CA ASP A 37 3.49 20.30 -15.82
C ASP A 37 4.49 19.53 -14.94
N GLU A 38 5.76 19.68 -15.31
CA GLU A 38 6.88 18.95 -14.72
C GLU A 38 7.05 19.15 -13.20
N PRO A 39 6.92 20.36 -12.62
CA PRO A 39 7.03 20.54 -11.17
C PRO A 39 5.96 19.80 -10.39
N LEU A 40 4.71 19.82 -10.88
CA LEU A 40 3.59 19.13 -10.23
C LEU A 40 3.81 17.62 -10.26
N MET A 41 4.20 17.05 -11.41
CA MET A 41 4.49 15.63 -11.52
C MET A 41 5.62 15.19 -10.58
N ARG A 42 6.68 15.99 -10.46
CA ARG A 42 7.78 15.70 -9.54
C ARG A 42 7.32 15.71 -8.09
N ALA A 43 6.47 16.66 -7.71
CA ALA A 43 5.89 16.71 -6.37
C ALA A 43 5.01 15.47 -6.08
N ASP A 44 4.15 15.09 -7.02
CA ASP A 44 3.31 13.89 -6.91
C ASP A 44 4.13 12.60 -6.85
N GLY A 45 5.18 12.50 -7.67
CA GLY A 45 6.13 11.40 -7.65
C GLY A 45 6.88 11.30 -6.33
N LEU A 46 7.33 12.43 -5.78
CA LEU A 46 8.01 12.47 -4.49
C LEU A 46 7.06 12.11 -3.33
N ALA A 47 5.82 12.62 -3.35
CA ALA A 47 4.79 12.26 -2.39
C ALA A 47 4.47 10.77 -2.44
N SER A 48 4.31 10.21 -3.64
CA SER A 48 4.09 8.77 -3.86
C SER A 48 5.29 7.94 -3.37
N THR A 49 6.52 8.41 -3.63
CA THR A 49 7.74 7.76 -3.14
C THR A 49 7.74 7.70 -1.61
N GLY A 50 7.47 8.82 -0.94
CA GLY A 50 7.38 8.88 0.52
C GLY A 50 6.30 7.95 1.08
N LEU A 51 5.13 7.93 0.46
CA LEU A 51 4.02 7.05 0.83
C LEU A 51 4.36 5.56 0.65
N GLY A 52 5.04 5.21 -0.45
CA GLY A 52 5.52 3.85 -0.70
C GLY A 52 6.54 3.41 0.34
N LEU A 53 7.53 4.27 0.64
CA LEU A 53 8.54 4.00 1.67
C LEU A 53 7.90 3.83 3.05
N PHE A 54 6.97 4.71 3.41
CA PHE A 54 6.25 4.62 4.68
C PHE A 54 5.48 3.30 4.80
N GLY A 55 4.82 2.86 3.73
CA GLY A 55 4.15 1.56 3.68
C GLY A 55 5.13 0.40 3.81
N VAL A 56 6.25 0.42 3.10
CA VAL A 56 7.29 -0.61 3.20
C VAL A 56 7.77 -0.73 4.65
N LEU A 57 8.13 0.39 5.30
CA LEU A 57 8.60 0.41 6.68
C LEU A 57 7.51 -0.09 7.65
N THR A 58 6.27 0.37 7.48
CA THR A 58 5.12 -0.05 8.28
C THR A 58 4.83 -1.55 8.12
N ALA A 59 4.97 -2.09 6.90
CA ALA A 59 4.75 -3.51 6.61
C ALA A 59 5.84 -4.38 7.27
N VAL A 60 7.10 -3.98 7.14
CA VAL A 60 8.26 -4.74 7.61
C VAL A 60 8.39 -4.71 9.13
N HIS A 61 7.95 -3.65 9.80
CA HIS A 61 8.15 -3.49 11.23
C HIS A 61 6.86 -3.61 12.08
N PRO A 62 6.04 -2.56 12.26
CA PRO A 62 4.91 -2.61 13.18
C PRO A 62 3.83 -3.61 12.75
N TYR A 63 3.59 -3.79 11.45
CA TYR A 63 2.61 -4.75 10.96
C TYR A 63 3.05 -6.20 11.24
N ARG A 64 4.32 -6.54 11.01
CA ARG A 64 4.90 -7.85 11.37
C ARG A 64 4.89 -8.10 12.88
N ARG A 65 4.96 -7.03 13.68
CA ARG A 65 4.80 -7.06 15.14
C ARG A 65 3.33 -7.13 15.60
N ARG A 66 2.39 -7.11 14.66
CA ARG A 66 0.93 -7.17 14.90
C ARG A 66 0.42 -5.96 15.67
N GLU A 67 1.08 -4.82 15.50
CA GLU A 67 0.64 -3.57 16.09
C GLU A 67 -0.66 -3.13 15.40
N ARG A 68 -1.73 -2.97 16.18
CA ARG A 68 -3.08 -2.74 15.63
C ARG A 68 -3.18 -1.42 14.87
N TRP A 69 -2.46 -0.39 15.30
CA TRP A 69 -2.43 0.89 14.60
C TRP A 69 -1.91 0.74 13.16
N ALA A 70 -0.94 -0.15 12.91
CA ALA A 70 -0.44 -0.40 11.56
C ALA A 70 -1.50 -1.05 10.68
N TRP A 71 -2.30 -1.96 11.24
CA TRP A 71 -3.46 -2.53 10.54
C TRP A 71 -4.48 -1.46 10.17
N TYR A 72 -4.80 -0.53 11.08
CA TYR A 72 -5.68 0.60 10.79
C TYR A 72 -5.08 1.56 9.75
N ALA A 73 -3.79 1.88 9.86
CA ALA A 73 -3.10 2.77 8.93
C ALA A 73 -3.11 2.21 7.50
N PHE A 74 -2.94 0.90 7.32
CA PHE A 74 -2.95 0.28 6.00
C PHE A 74 -4.31 0.28 5.29
N TRP A 75 -5.42 0.60 5.98
CA TRP A 75 -6.69 0.89 5.29
C TRP A 75 -6.62 2.11 4.39
N PHE A 76 -5.61 2.97 4.59
CA PHE A 76 -5.33 4.06 3.67
C PHE A 76 -5.20 3.57 2.22
N TYR A 77 -4.45 2.49 1.94
CA TYR A 77 -4.24 2.02 0.56
C TYR A 77 -5.51 1.61 -0.18
N PRO A 78 -6.34 0.66 0.30
CA PRO A 78 -7.53 0.25 -0.43
C PRO A 78 -8.54 1.41 -0.53
N VAL A 79 -8.65 2.28 0.48
CA VAL A 79 -9.52 3.46 0.41
C VAL A 79 -9.02 4.44 -0.65
N PHE A 80 -7.74 4.81 -0.62
CA PHE A 80 -7.10 5.72 -1.56
C PHE A 80 -7.29 5.27 -3.00
N TRP A 81 -6.97 4.00 -3.30
CA TRP A 81 -7.10 3.45 -4.65
C TRP A 81 -8.55 3.28 -5.10
N THR A 82 -9.47 3.00 -4.17
CA THR A 82 -10.91 2.96 -4.50
C THR A 82 -11.43 4.35 -4.88
N LEU A 83 -11.02 5.39 -4.15
CA LEU A 83 -11.38 6.77 -4.49
C LEU A 83 -10.83 7.18 -5.85
N HIS A 84 -9.61 6.74 -6.19
CA HIS A 84 -9.02 6.98 -7.50
C HIS A 84 -9.77 6.28 -8.63
N LEU A 85 -10.16 5.02 -8.40
CA LEU A 85 -10.92 4.21 -9.34
C LEU A 85 -12.31 4.80 -9.61
N VAL A 86 -13.06 5.12 -8.55
CA VAL A 86 -14.41 5.68 -8.63
C VAL A 86 -14.39 7.11 -9.18
N GLY A 87 -13.44 7.93 -8.73
CA GLY A 87 -13.27 9.31 -9.17
C GLY A 87 -12.63 9.48 -10.54
N ARG A 88 -12.19 8.39 -11.18
CA ARG A 88 -11.42 8.40 -12.44
C ARG A 88 -10.22 9.34 -12.37
N LEU A 89 -9.56 9.37 -11.21
CA LEU A 89 -8.40 10.23 -10.95
C LEU A 89 -7.13 9.62 -11.56
N PRO A 90 -6.14 10.46 -11.93
CA PRO A 90 -4.80 10.01 -12.33
C PRO A 90 -4.22 9.02 -11.29
N PRO A 91 -3.40 8.03 -11.67
CA PRO A 91 -2.53 8.05 -12.83
C PRO A 91 -3.00 7.07 -13.92
N GLY A 92 -3.57 7.61 -15.00
CA GLY A 92 -3.73 6.88 -16.25
C GLY A 92 -5.15 6.39 -16.59
N LYS A 93 -5.30 5.97 -17.84
CA LYS A 93 -6.53 5.42 -18.43
C LYS A 93 -6.70 3.91 -18.14
N ASP A 94 -5.64 3.26 -17.66
CA ASP A 94 -5.62 1.85 -17.29
C ASP A 94 -5.85 1.67 -15.79
N HIS A 95 -7.02 1.18 -15.42
CA HIS A 95 -7.43 0.99 -14.03
C HIS A 95 -6.94 -0.31 -13.40
N VAL A 96 -6.23 -1.15 -14.16
CA VAL A 96 -5.79 -2.48 -13.70
C VAL A 96 -4.90 -2.40 -12.46
N HIS A 97 -3.95 -1.48 -12.44
CA HIS A 97 -3.05 -1.32 -11.28
C HIS A 97 -3.81 -0.89 -10.01
N GLN A 98 -4.83 -0.04 -10.15
CA GLN A 98 -5.69 0.39 -9.03
C GLN A 98 -6.42 -0.81 -8.43
N VAL A 99 -7.04 -1.64 -9.28
CA VAL A 99 -7.74 -2.87 -8.85
C VAL A 99 -6.79 -3.84 -8.17
N VAL A 100 -5.60 -4.06 -8.74
CA VAL A 100 -4.57 -4.95 -8.15
C VAL A 100 -4.15 -4.46 -6.77
N PHE A 101 -3.89 -3.16 -6.60
CA PHE A 101 -3.50 -2.60 -5.30
C PHE A 101 -4.63 -2.67 -4.26
N ILE A 102 -5.89 -2.48 -4.67
CA ILE A 102 -7.05 -2.67 -3.78
C ILE A 102 -7.11 -4.12 -3.31
N VAL A 103 -7.10 -5.08 -4.23
CA VAL A 103 -7.22 -6.51 -3.92
C VAL A 103 -6.07 -6.98 -3.03
N LEU A 104 -4.82 -6.63 -3.37
CA LEU A 104 -3.66 -7.00 -2.55
C LEU A 104 -3.73 -6.36 -1.16
N SER A 105 -4.16 -5.11 -1.04
CA SER A 105 -4.27 -4.45 0.26
C SER A 105 -5.37 -5.06 1.12
N LEU A 106 -6.55 -5.36 0.55
CA LEU A 106 -7.64 -6.02 1.24
C LEU A 106 -7.25 -7.45 1.66
N ALA A 107 -6.62 -8.22 0.77
CA ALA A 107 -6.08 -9.53 1.10
C ALA A 107 -5.03 -9.43 2.22
N GLY A 108 -4.17 -8.42 2.13
CA GLY A 108 -3.19 -8.03 3.14
C GLY A 108 -3.80 -7.81 4.52
N LEU A 109 -4.92 -7.10 4.60
CA LEU A 109 -5.58 -6.72 5.86
C LEU A 109 -6.49 -7.82 6.43
N LEU A 110 -7.26 -8.48 5.57
CA LEU A 110 -8.35 -9.36 6.00
C LEU A 110 -7.89 -10.80 6.29
N VAL A 111 -6.94 -11.34 5.52
CA VAL A 111 -6.44 -12.72 5.73
C VAL A 111 -5.82 -12.91 7.12
N PRO A 112 -4.99 -11.99 7.66
CA PRO A 112 -4.44 -12.13 9.00
C PRO A 112 -5.29 -11.48 10.10
N ILE A 113 -6.55 -11.10 9.88
CA ILE A 113 -7.35 -10.32 10.84
C ILE A 113 -7.36 -10.92 12.26
N ARG A 114 -7.46 -12.25 12.36
CA ARG A 114 -7.45 -13.00 13.65
C ARG A 114 -6.12 -12.90 14.40
N GLN A 115 -5.02 -12.54 13.72
CA GLN A 115 -3.71 -12.33 14.34
C GLN A 115 -3.60 -10.95 15.01
N PHE A 116 -4.33 -9.96 14.52
CA PHE A 116 -4.38 -8.60 15.08
C PHE A 116 -5.47 -8.48 16.16
N PHE A 117 -6.57 -9.20 15.97
CA PHE A 117 -7.73 -9.22 16.85
C PHE A 117 -8.06 -10.66 17.24
N PRO A 118 -7.27 -11.27 18.15
CA PRO A 118 -7.65 -12.55 18.72
C PRO A 118 -9.00 -12.37 19.43
N GLY A 119 -10.00 -13.17 19.05
CA GLY A 119 -11.32 -13.12 19.69
C GLY A 119 -11.18 -13.31 21.19
N ARG A 120 -11.94 -12.53 21.97
CA ARG A 120 -12.11 -12.81 23.40
C ARG A 120 -12.75 -14.20 23.48
N ARG A 121 -12.01 -15.16 24.03
CA ARG A 121 -12.62 -16.40 24.53
C ARG A 121 -13.50 -16.05 25.71
#